data_AF-A0A228R606-F1
#
_entry.id   AF-A0A228R606-F1
#
_cell.length_a   1.000
_cell.length_b   1.000
_cell.length_c   1.000
_cell.angle_alpha   90.00
_cell.angle_beta   90.00
_cell.angle_gamma   90.00
#
_symmetry.space_group_name_H-M   'P 1'
#
loop_
_entity.id
_entity.type
_entity.pdbx_description
1 polymer ?
#
loop_
_entity_poly.entity_id
_entity_poly.type
_entity_poly.pdbx_seq_one_letter_code
_entity_poly.pdbx_strand_id
1 'polypeptide(L)'
;MTYRSDYDRLGFKVDAIYEFLADRGIVLEQAEGAGHDVEQVETSVAAWSKPFIGRYQVSLRWAAAILAGIDLDASGFLSDDEGAEIGKWQDALIDAIENQEIAAGSWGADRGEQMLSHADIRAWCASRGHVWPIPEPDPKPTTDAELLERLRVAEAECASLKRQLTQASAITDDRTQLREQIYALNGVVSNLTASLDAANAKIHELEVDLLQGKSRTMALKLIGGLAMTGHGIDIHADRLDGIGEILSDLAAKGISVSEQTLRDRLKDAAEHIERRNPNP
;
A
#
# COMPACT_ATOMS: atom_id res chain seq x y z
N MET A 1 -27.91 5.68 21.33
CA MET A 1 -28.85 5.37 20.22
C MET A 1 -28.07 5.44 18.92
N THR A 2 -27.82 4.30 18.28
CA THR A 2 -27.24 4.30 16.93
C THR A 2 -28.24 4.96 16.00
N TYR A 3 -27.84 6.08 15.39
CA TYR A 3 -28.59 6.70 14.31
C TYR A 3 -28.77 5.63 13.22
N ARG A 4 -29.94 4.98 13.19
CA ARG A 4 -30.39 4.23 12.02
C ARG A 4 -30.60 5.27 10.93
N SER A 5 -29.55 5.45 10.14
CA SER A 5 -29.51 6.24 8.94
C SER A 5 -30.80 5.97 8.13
N ASP A 6 -31.60 7.00 7.88
CA ASP A 6 -32.94 6.91 7.26
C ASP A 6 -32.95 6.25 5.85
N TYR A 7 -31.77 5.92 5.31
CA TYR A 7 -31.55 5.25 4.04
C TYR A 7 -32.08 3.81 4.01
N ASP A 8 -32.02 3.08 5.13
CA ASP A 8 -32.58 1.72 5.22
C ASP A 8 -34.11 1.73 5.06
N ARG A 9 -34.78 2.79 5.51
CA ARG A 9 -36.24 2.97 5.37
C ARG A 9 -36.66 3.27 3.93
N LEU A 10 -35.76 3.82 3.12
CA LEU A 10 -36.00 4.16 1.72
C LEU A 10 -35.63 3.01 0.76
N GLY A 11 -35.26 1.84 1.29
CA GLY A 11 -34.92 0.65 0.49
C GLY A 11 -33.50 0.68 -0.09
N PHE A 12 -32.68 1.66 0.30
CA PHE A 12 -31.30 1.76 -0.13
C PHE A 12 -30.39 1.12 0.90
N LYS A 13 -29.97 -0.12 0.63
CA LYS A 13 -28.93 -0.77 1.42
C LYS A 13 -27.60 -0.08 1.13
N VAL A 14 -26.94 0.40 2.18
CA VAL A 14 -25.66 1.10 2.11
C VAL A 14 -24.62 0.27 1.33
N ASP A 15 -24.58 -1.05 1.55
CA ASP A 15 -23.65 -1.96 0.86
C ASP A 15 -23.84 -1.97 -0.67
N ALA A 16 -25.09 -1.88 -1.15
CA ALA A 16 -25.40 -1.86 -2.58
C ALA A 16 -24.97 -0.55 -3.26
N ILE A 17 -24.92 0.55 -2.50
CA ILE A 17 -24.42 1.84 -2.99
C ILE A 17 -22.91 1.79 -3.15
N TYR A 18 -22.20 1.18 -2.20
CA TYR A 18 -20.74 1.03 -2.28
C TYR A 18 -20.31 0.11 -3.43
N GLU A 19 -20.99 -1.02 -3.64
CA GLU A 19 -20.74 -1.87 -4.81
C GLU A 19 -20.97 -1.12 -6.13
N PHE A 20 -22.08 -0.39 -6.24
CA PHE A 20 -22.40 0.37 -7.46
C PHE A 20 -21.35 1.45 -7.78
N LEU A 21 -20.78 2.11 -6.76
CA LEU A 21 -19.76 3.14 -6.94
C LEU A 21 -18.38 2.54 -7.27
N ALA A 22 -18.04 1.41 -6.66
CA ALA A 22 -16.81 0.67 -6.95
C ALA A 22 -16.77 0.19 -8.42
N ASP A 23 -17.89 -0.32 -8.93
CA ASP A 23 -18.04 -0.75 -10.34
C ASP A 23 -17.87 0.40 -11.34
N ARG A 24 -17.97 1.65 -10.88
CA ARG A 24 -17.77 2.86 -11.70
C ARG A 24 -16.42 3.53 -11.48
N GLY A 25 -15.51 2.87 -10.76
CA GLY A 25 -14.16 3.38 -10.48
C GLY A 25 -14.14 4.54 -9.49
N ILE A 26 -15.24 4.78 -8.77
CA ILE A 26 -15.32 5.78 -7.69
C ILE A 26 -15.07 5.05 -6.38
N VAL A 27 -13.80 5.06 -5.95
CA VAL A 27 -13.42 4.56 -4.63
C VAL A 27 -13.71 5.65 -3.61
N LEU A 28 -14.82 5.52 -2.90
CA LEU A 28 -14.99 6.25 -1.64
C LEU A 28 -14.14 5.53 -0.61
N GLU A 29 -13.14 6.22 -0.04
CA GLU A 29 -12.48 5.75 1.18
C GLU A 29 -13.58 5.55 2.21
N GLN A 30 -13.87 4.28 2.51
CA GLN A 30 -14.73 3.91 3.62
C GLN A 30 -14.07 4.56 4.83
N ALA A 31 -14.74 5.55 5.44
CA ALA A 31 -14.28 6.07 6.72
C ALA A 31 -14.16 4.85 7.63
N GLU A 32 -12.93 4.46 7.94
CA GLU A 32 -12.62 3.35 8.84
C GLU A 32 -13.41 3.59 10.13
N GLY A 33 -14.42 2.75 10.30
CA GLY A 33 -15.42 2.92 11.35
C GLY A 33 -16.36 1.73 11.40
N ALA A 34 -15.84 0.52 11.17
CA ALA A 34 -16.48 -0.74 11.55
C ALA A 34 -15.53 -1.96 11.46
N GLY A 35 -14.21 -1.73 11.50
CA GLY A 35 -13.29 -2.80 11.86
C GLY A 35 -13.48 -3.07 13.35
N HIS A 36 -13.64 -4.34 13.71
CA HIS A 36 -13.52 -4.79 15.09
C HIS A 36 -12.16 -4.34 15.64
N ASP A 37 -12.12 -3.15 16.20
CA ASP A 37 -11.34 -2.93 17.38
C ASP A 37 -11.85 -3.99 18.37
N VAL A 38 -10.96 -4.89 18.73
CA VAL A 38 -10.95 -5.31 20.13
C VAL A 38 -10.82 -3.99 20.88
N GLU A 39 -11.97 -3.39 21.22
CA GLU A 39 -12.09 -2.46 22.32
C GLU A 39 -11.50 -3.26 23.49
N GLN A 40 -10.19 -3.12 23.67
CA GLN A 40 -9.73 -2.72 24.98
C GLN A 40 -10.71 -1.63 25.37
N VAL A 41 -11.61 -1.99 26.27
CA VAL A 41 -12.47 -1.07 26.98
C VAL A 41 -11.50 -0.18 27.76
N GLU A 42 -10.84 0.74 27.07
CA GLU A 42 -10.51 2.02 27.63
C GLU A 42 -11.87 2.60 27.97
N THR A 43 -12.25 2.37 29.22
CA THR A 43 -13.39 2.98 29.87
C THR A 43 -13.20 4.49 29.69
N SER A 44 -13.65 5.04 28.56
CA SER A 44 -13.41 6.42 28.18
C SER A 44 -14.25 7.26 29.12
N VAL A 45 -13.61 7.67 30.21
CA VAL A 45 -14.19 8.51 31.24
C VAL A 45 -14.64 9.78 30.52
N ALA A 46 -15.96 9.97 30.44
CA ALA A 46 -16.54 11.09 29.72
C ALA A 46 -15.89 12.39 30.17
N ALA A 47 -15.55 13.29 29.23
CA ALA A 47 -14.70 14.44 29.52
C ALA A 47 -15.24 15.34 30.65
N TRP A 48 -16.56 15.41 30.79
CA TRP A 48 -17.25 16.14 31.85
C TRP A 48 -17.06 15.53 33.26
N SER A 49 -16.75 14.24 33.35
CA SER A 49 -16.56 13.53 34.62
C SER A 49 -15.12 13.62 35.17
N LYS A 50 -14.18 14.19 34.40
CA LYS A 50 -12.79 14.44 34.81
C LYS A 50 -12.64 15.21 36.13
N PRO A 51 -13.47 16.21 36.49
CA PRO A 51 -13.37 16.93 37.75
C PRO A 51 -13.59 16.06 39.00
N PHE A 52 -14.17 14.87 38.84
CA PHE A 52 -14.38 13.90 39.93
C PHE A 52 -13.20 12.94 40.10
N ILE A 53 -12.28 12.87 39.15
CA ILE A 53 -11.07 12.05 39.26
C ILE A 53 -10.19 12.63 40.39
N GLY A 54 -9.89 11.78 41.38
CA GLY A 54 -9.09 12.16 42.55
C GLY A 54 -9.87 12.80 43.70
N ARG A 55 -11.19 12.99 43.57
CA ARG A 55 -12.05 13.30 44.72
C ARG A 55 -12.28 12.04 45.55
N TYR A 56 -12.50 12.22 46.85
CA TYR A 56 -12.79 11.11 47.76
C TYR A 56 -14.30 10.79 47.83
N GLN A 57 -15.13 11.84 47.69
CA GLN A 57 -16.58 11.75 47.81
C GLN A 57 -17.28 12.54 46.71
N VAL A 58 -18.51 12.13 46.42
CA VAL A 58 -19.45 12.78 45.49
C VAL A 58 -20.84 12.79 46.10
N SER A 59 -21.67 13.79 45.80
CA SER A 59 -23.05 13.81 46.29
C SER A 59 -23.88 12.73 45.62
N LEU A 60 -24.93 12.25 46.29
CA LEU A 60 -25.82 11.21 45.79
C LEU A 60 -26.41 11.57 44.41
N ARG A 61 -26.85 12.82 44.25
CA ARG A 61 -27.37 13.31 42.95
C ARG A 61 -26.31 13.24 41.84
N TRP A 62 -25.07 13.62 42.13
CA TRP A 62 -23.98 13.52 41.16
C TRP A 62 -23.57 12.07 40.91
N ALA A 63 -23.62 11.19 41.92
CA ALA A 63 -23.36 9.77 41.74
C ALA A 63 -24.38 9.11 40.80
N ALA A 64 -25.65 9.43 40.97
CA ALA A 64 -26.72 8.99 40.08
C ALA A 64 -26.53 9.50 38.65
N ALA A 65 -26.16 10.78 38.48
CA ALA A 65 -25.87 11.36 37.17
C ALA A 65 -24.65 10.72 36.48
N ILE A 66 -23.60 10.41 37.24
CA ILE A 66 -22.41 9.68 36.75
C ILE A 66 -22.77 8.27 36.27
N LEU A 67 -23.62 7.55 37.00
CA LEU A 67 -24.10 6.22 36.57
C LEU A 67 -25.03 6.29 35.36
N ALA A 68 -25.84 7.34 35.27
CA ALA A 68 -26.69 7.59 34.12
C ALA A 68 -25.92 8.12 32.89
N GLY A 69 -24.65 8.53 33.06
CA GLY A 69 -23.83 9.10 31.99
C GLY A 69 -24.22 10.53 31.60
N ILE A 70 -24.85 11.28 32.50
CA ILE A 70 -25.43 12.61 32.22
C ILE A 70 -24.64 13.71 32.94
N ASP A 71 -24.29 14.76 32.20
CA ASP A 71 -23.66 15.97 32.74
C ASP A 71 -24.71 16.95 33.28
N LEU A 72 -24.75 17.14 34.61
CA LEU A 72 -25.69 18.08 35.24
C LEU A 72 -25.33 19.54 34.99
N ASP A 73 -24.08 19.83 34.59
CA ASP A 73 -23.61 21.19 34.30
C ASP A 73 -23.69 21.53 32.81
N ALA A 74 -24.16 20.60 31.97
CA ALA A 74 -24.36 20.86 30.55
C ALA A 74 -25.35 22.01 30.34
N SER A 75 -25.05 22.91 29.39
CA SER A 75 -25.90 24.07 29.12
C SER A 75 -27.20 23.63 28.43
N GLY A 76 -28.23 23.36 29.23
CA GLY A 76 -29.55 22.93 28.76
C GLY A 76 -30.45 22.50 29.92
N PHE A 77 -31.75 22.38 29.65
CA PHE A 77 -32.63 21.67 30.56
C PHE A 77 -32.41 20.17 30.36
N LEU A 78 -32.34 19.41 31.46
CA LEU A 78 -32.42 17.96 31.39
C LEU A 78 -33.72 17.57 30.69
N SER A 79 -33.63 16.68 29.72
CA SER A 79 -34.82 16.07 29.13
C SER A 79 -35.56 15.24 30.18
N ASP A 80 -36.86 15.01 29.96
CA ASP A 80 -37.67 14.19 30.87
C ASP A 80 -37.09 12.77 31.00
N ASP A 81 -36.55 12.22 29.91
CA ASP A 81 -35.89 10.91 29.90
C ASP A 81 -34.60 10.90 30.73
N GLU A 82 -33.75 11.94 30.60
CA GLU A 82 -32.53 12.10 31.40
C GLU A 82 -32.87 12.25 32.89
N GLY A 83 -33.89 13.06 33.22
CA GLY A 83 -34.36 13.22 34.59
C GLY A 83 -34.88 11.92 35.18
N ALA A 84 -35.62 11.12 34.40
CA ALA A 84 -36.12 9.82 34.82
C ALA A 84 -35.00 8.80 35.04
N GLU A 85 -33.98 8.76 34.18
CA GLU A 85 -32.82 7.87 34.35
C GLU A 85 -32.00 8.24 35.60
N ILE A 86 -31.77 9.54 35.85
CA ILE A 86 -31.13 10.00 37.10
C ILE A 86 -31.96 9.57 38.31
N GLY A 87 -33.29 9.72 38.25
CA GLY A 87 -34.20 9.33 39.32
C GLY A 87 -34.09 7.84 39.68
N LYS A 88 -34.08 6.95 38.68
CA LYS A 88 -33.93 5.50 38.91
C LYS A 88 -32.62 5.16 39.61
N TRP A 89 -31.51 5.76 39.18
CA TRP A 89 -30.21 5.55 39.83
C TRP A 89 -30.16 6.15 41.24
N GLN A 90 -30.82 7.29 41.44
CA GLN A 90 -30.95 7.91 42.75
C GLN A 90 -31.73 7.00 43.72
N ASP A 91 -32.86 6.43 43.30
CA ASP A 91 -33.63 5.49 44.12
C ASP A 91 -32.82 4.23 44.44
N ALA A 92 -32.11 3.66 43.45
CA ALA A 92 -31.25 2.50 43.66
C ALA A 92 -30.11 2.76 44.66
N LEU A 93 -29.52 3.96 44.64
CA LEU A 93 -28.49 4.37 45.60
C LEU A 93 -29.07 4.63 47.00
N ILE A 94 -30.29 5.19 47.09
CA ILE A 94 -30.99 5.38 48.37
C ILE A 94 -31.28 4.01 49.01
N ASP A 95 -31.81 3.06 48.22
CA ASP A 95 -32.06 1.70 48.69
C ASP A 95 -30.76 1.03 49.18
N ALA A 96 -29.64 1.23 48.47
CA ALA A 96 -28.34 0.70 48.86
C ALA A 96 -27.85 1.28 50.20
N ILE A 97 -28.09 2.56 50.45
CA ILE A 97 -27.75 3.23 51.71
C ILE A 97 -28.66 2.74 52.85
N GLU A 98 -29.96 2.64 52.61
CA GLU A 98 -30.94 2.18 53.61
C GLU A 98 -30.68 0.72 54.03
N ASN A 99 -30.20 -0.12 53.10
CA ASN A 99 -29.77 -1.50 53.36
C ASN A 99 -28.31 -1.65 53.84
N GLN A 100 -27.61 -0.54 54.10
CA GLN A 100 -26.22 -0.53 54.57
C GLN A 100 -25.21 -1.17 53.60
N GLU A 101 -25.54 -1.25 52.31
CA GLU A 101 -24.61 -1.71 51.25
C GLU A 101 -23.61 -0.60 50.87
N ILE A 102 -24.00 0.67 51.04
CA ILE A 102 -23.14 1.84 50.89
C ILE A 102 -23.08 2.57 52.23
N ALA A 103 -21.87 2.81 52.75
CA ALA A 103 -21.69 3.56 53.98
C ALA A 103 -21.99 5.06 53.74
N ALA A 104 -23.01 5.57 54.44
CA ALA A 104 -23.34 6.98 54.45
C ALA A 104 -23.62 7.48 55.87
N GLY A 105 -23.55 8.80 56.08
CA GLY A 105 -23.94 9.44 57.33
C GLY A 105 -25.47 9.42 57.54
N SER A 106 -25.94 9.99 58.65
CA SER A 106 -27.37 10.21 58.86
C SER A 106 -27.94 11.15 57.79
N TRP A 107 -29.13 10.83 57.28
CA TRP A 107 -29.82 11.66 56.28
C TRP A 107 -29.93 13.13 56.70
N GLY A 108 -29.48 14.03 55.82
CA GLY A 108 -29.71 15.47 55.93
C GLY A 108 -31.13 15.86 55.50
N ALA A 109 -31.41 17.17 55.49
CA ALA A 109 -32.69 17.71 55.05
C ALA A 109 -32.94 17.50 53.55
N ASP A 110 -31.88 17.43 52.74
CA ASP A 110 -31.92 17.03 51.34
C ASP A 110 -31.16 15.69 51.16
N ARG A 111 -31.88 14.64 50.76
CA ARG A 111 -31.29 13.31 50.50
C ARG A 111 -30.34 13.34 49.29
N GLY A 112 -30.55 14.22 48.33
CA GLY A 112 -29.74 14.32 47.10
C GLY A 112 -28.34 14.91 47.33
N GLU A 113 -28.15 15.66 48.42
CA GLU A 113 -26.86 16.24 48.80
C GLU A 113 -26.00 15.32 49.68
N GLN A 114 -26.50 14.13 50.03
CA GLN A 114 -25.75 13.18 50.84
C GLN A 114 -24.42 12.81 50.16
N MET A 115 -23.30 13.00 50.85
CA MET A 115 -21.98 12.65 50.34
C MET A 115 -21.73 11.15 50.47
N LEU A 116 -21.27 10.54 49.38
CA LEU A 116 -20.97 9.11 49.25
C LEU A 116 -19.50 8.93 48.82
N SER A 117 -18.84 7.91 49.37
CA SER A 117 -17.47 7.54 49.00
C SER A 117 -17.43 6.91 47.61
N HIS A 118 -16.46 7.33 46.78
CA HIS A 118 -16.23 6.67 45.48
C HIS A 118 -15.88 5.18 45.64
N ALA A 119 -15.20 4.80 46.73
CA ALA A 119 -14.84 3.41 46.99
C ALA A 119 -16.09 2.55 47.28
N ASP A 120 -17.01 3.07 48.09
CA ASP A 120 -18.23 2.34 48.48
C ASP A 120 -19.19 2.21 47.28
N ILE A 121 -19.36 3.28 46.50
CA ILE A 121 -20.16 3.21 45.26
C ILE A 121 -19.55 2.21 44.27
N ARG A 122 -18.21 2.21 44.12
CA ARG A 122 -17.52 1.25 43.24
C ARG A 122 -17.72 -0.19 43.69
N ALA A 123 -17.59 -0.47 44.98
CA ALA A 123 -17.83 -1.80 45.54
C ALA A 123 -19.28 -2.26 45.32
N TRP A 124 -20.24 -1.35 45.52
CA TRP A 124 -21.66 -1.60 45.27
C TRP A 124 -21.97 -1.83 43.78
N CYS A 125 -21.40 -1.03 42.88
CA CYS A 125 -21.53 -1.25 41.43
C CYS A 125 -20.98 -2.62 41.04
N ALA A 126 -19.78 -2.95 41.51
CA ALA A 126 -19.12 -4.22 41.20
C ALA A 126 -19.94 -5.44 41.69
N SER A 127 -20.56 -5.36 42.87
CA SER A 127 -21.40 -6.46 43.39
C SER A 127 -22.68 -6.70 42.56
N ARG A 128 -23.10 -5.70 41.79
CA ARG A 128 -24.29 -5.74 40.92
C ARG A 128 -23.95 -5.86 39.43
N GLY A 129 -22.68 -6.04 39.08
CA GLY A 129 -22.23 -6.18 37.69
C GLY A 129 -22.15 -4.86 36.91
N HIS A 130 -22.16 -3.72 37.59
CA HIS A 130 -21.96 -2.40 37.00
C HIS A 130 -20.53 -1.90 37.22
N VAL A 131 -20.04 -1.05 36.33
CA VAL A 131 -18.72 -0.41 36.45
C VAL A 131 -18.90 1.02 36.88
N TRP A 132 -18.27 1.40 37.99
CA TRP A 132 -18.20 2.80 38.39
C TRP A 132 -17.24 3.56 37.44
N PRO A 133 -17.68 4.60 36.72
CA PRO A 133 -16.90 5.17 35.62
C PRO A 133 -15.70 6.00 36.06
N ILE A 134 -15.61 6.42 37.33
CA ILE A 134 -14.48 7.21 37.81
C ILE A 134 -13.33 6.28 38.22
N PRO A 135 -12.15 6.38 37.56
CA PRO A 135 -11.02 5.52 37.84
C PRO A 135 -10.53 5.70 39.27
N GLU A 136 -9.90 4.65 39.81
CA GLU A 136 -9.23 4.78 41.10
C GLU A 136 -8.09 5.79 40.99
N PRO A 137 -7.96 6.71 41.97
CA PRO A 137 -6.76 7.52 42.04
C PRO A 137 -5.57 6.58 42.21
N ASP A 138 -4.52 6.77 41.41
CA ASP A 138 -3.27 6.02 41.58
C ASP A 138 -2.87 6.06 43.06
N PRO A 139 -2.63 4.89 43.69
CA PRO A 139 -2.24 4.87 45.09
C PRO A 139 -0.96 5.70 45.22
N LYS A 140 -1.06 6.80 45.97
CA LYS A 140 0.12 7.58 46.33
C LYS A 140 0.99 6.68 47.21
N PRO A 141 2.26 6.50 46.88
CA PRO A 141 3.16 5.72 47.73
C PRO A 141 3.16 6.36 49.10
N THR A 142 2.81 5.57 50.11
CA THR A 142 2.59 6.04 51.48
C THR A 142 3.91 6.03 52.26
N THR A 143 4.95 5.39 51.69
CA THR A 143 6.29 5.27 52.29
C THR A 143 7.40 5.63 51.31
N ASP A 144 8.52 6.14 51.84
CA ASP A 144 9.73 6.45 51.07
C ASP A 144 10.33 5.21 50.38
N ALA A 145 10.11 4.02 50.95
CA ALA A 145 10.54 2.75 50.36
C ALA A 145 9.79 2.43 49.06
N GLU A 146 8.48 2.70 49.01
CA GLU A 146 7.67 2.53 47.79
C GLU A 146 8.06 3.52 46.69
N LEU A 147 8.43 4.75 47.06
CA LEU A 147 8.95 5.75 46.12
C LEU A 147 10.27 5.30 45.49
N LEU A 148 11.20 4.78 46.31
CA LEU A 148 12.49 4.29 45.81
C LEU A 148 12.33 3.07 44.89
N GLU A 149 11.39 2.18 45.20
CA GLU A 149 11.12 1.03 44.34
C GLU A 149 10.48 1.44 43.01
N ARG A 150 9.50 2.36 43.03
CA ARG A 150 8.93 2.92 41.80
C ARG A 150 9.98 3.64 40.95
N LEU A 151 10.91 4.36 41.59
CA LEU A 151 12.01 5.01 40.88
C LEU A 151 12.92 3.98 40.21
N ARG A 152 13.28 2.89 40.90
CA ARG A 152 14.09 1.80 40.32
C ARG A 152 13.42 1.12 39.14
N VAL A 153 12.12 0.85 39.24
CA VAL A 153 11.34 0.27 38.14
C VAL A 153 11.33 1.22 36.95
N ALA A 154 11.04 2.51 37.17
CA ALA A 154 11.04 3.51 36.12
C ALA A 154 12.43 3.71 35.47
N GLU A 155 13.51 3.64 36.24
CA GLU A 155 14.88 3.68 35.72
C GLU A 155 15.22 2.46 34.87
N ALA A 156 14.78 1.27 35.29
CA ALA A 156 14.96 0.03 34.53
C ALA A 156 14.18 0.04 33.21
N GLU A 157 12.94 0.55 33.22
CA GLU A 157 12.12 0.76 32.03
C GLU A 157 12.77 1.78 31.09
N CYS A 158 13.24 2.91 31.61
CA CYS A 158 14.00 3.90 30.84
C CYS A 158 15.24 3.28 30.17
N ALA A 159 15.98 2.45 30.89
CA ALA A 159 17.16 1.76 30.34
C ALA A 159 16.77 0.76 29.23
N SER A 160 15.67 0.03 29.42
CA SER A 160 15.12 -0.89 28.41
C SER A 160 14.68 -0.16 27.15
N LEU A 161 13.89 0.91 27.29
CA LEU A 161 13.41 1.72 26.17
C LEU A 161 14.56 2.39 25.41
N LYS A 162 15.61 2.86 26.10
CA LYS A 162 16.82 3.38 25.45
C LYS A 162 17.51 2.31 24.60
N ARG A 163 17.61 1.07 25.09
CA ARG A 163 18.17 -0.05 24.31
C ARG A 163 17.31 -0.35 23.08
N GLN A 164 15.99 -0.40 23.24
CA GLN A 164 15.08 -0.62 22.12
C GLN A 164 15.19 0.50 21.07
N LEU A 165 15.32 1.76 21.49
CA LEU A 165 15.52 2.89 20.59
C LEU A 165 16.83 2.76 19.80
N THR A 166 17.94 2.40 20.46
CA THR A 166 19.22 2.18 19.78
C THR A 166 19.18 1.00 18.81
N GLN A 167 18.40 -0.04 19.12
CA GLN A 167 18.22 -1.17 18.21
C GLN A 167 17.36 -0.77 17.00
N ALA A 168 16.29 -0.01 17.22
CA ALA A 168 15.42 0.49 16.16
C ALA A 168 16.16 1.46 15.21
N SER A 169 17.06 2.30 15.75
CA SER A 169 17.89 3.17 14.91
C SER A 169 18.84 2.35 14.04
N ALA A 170 19.51 1.32 14.60
CA ALA A 170 20.40 0.44 13.83
C ALA A 170 19.66 -0.28 12.69
N ILE A 171 18.45 -0.80 12.95
CA ILE A 171 17.60 -1.42 11.92
C ILE A 171 17.22 -0.41 10.83
N THR A 172 17.00 0.85 11.21
CA THR A 172 16.69 1.91 10.25
C THR A 172 17.87 2.20 9.34
N ASP A 173 19.08 2.26 9.89
CA ASP A 173 20.32 2.44 9.14
C ASP A 173 20.54 1.28 8.16
N ASP A 174 20.42 0.02 8.61
CA ASP A 174 20.51 -1.17 7.76
C ASP A 174 19.49 -1.14 6.62
N ARG A 175 18.25 -0.71 6.90
CA ARG A 175 17.20 -0.57 5.89
C ARG A 175 17.54 0.49 4.85
N THR A 176 18.17 1.60 5.26
CA THR A 176 18.61 2.64 4.31
C THR A 176 19.72 2.11 3.40
N GLN A 177 20.69 1.40 3.96
CA GLN A 177 21.78 0.79 3.20
C GLN A 177 21.26 -0.25 2.18
N LEU A 178 20.32 -1.11 2.59
CA LEU A 178 19.70 -2.09 1.69
C LEU A 178 18.92 -1.42 0.55
N ARG A 179 18.24 -0.30 0.82
CA ARG A 179 17.55 0.47 -0.23
C ARG A 179 18.53 1.04 -1.24
N GLU A 180 19.64 1.61 -0.79
CA GLU A 180 20.69 2.11 -1.68
C GLU A 180 21.27 0.98 -2.56
N GLN A 181 21.51 -0.19 -1.97
CA GLN A 181 21.97 -1.37 -2.73
C GLN A 181 20.95 -1.80 -3.79
N ILE A 182 19.66 -1.83 -3.46
CA ILE A 182 18.59 -2.15 -4.43
C ILE A 182 18.57 -1.13 -5.57
N TYR A 183 18.70 0.17 -5.29
CA TYR A 183 18.76 1.19 -6.34
C TYR A 183 19.99 1.02 -7.24
N ALA A 184 21.16 0.73 -6.65
CA ALA A 184 22.37 0.47 -7.42
C ALA A 184 22.23 -0.77 -8.31
N LEU A 185 21.70 -1.87 -7.77
CA LEU A 185 21.43 -3.11 -8.51
C LEU A 185 20.43 -2.90 -9.64
N ASN A 186 19.35 -2.16 -9.41
CA ASN A 186 18.38 -1.81 -10.45
C ASN A 186 19.00 -0.98 -11.57
N GLY A 187 19.91 -0.06 -11.23
CA GLY A 187 20.70 0.68 -12.22
C GLY A 187 21.57 -0.25 -13.08
N VAL A 188 22.24 -1.22 -12.45
CA VAL A 188 23.03 -2.23 -13.17
C VAL A 188 22.16 -3.08 -14.09
N VAL A 189 21.01 -3.56 -13.62
CA VAL A 189 20.07 -4.35 -14.42
C VAL A 189 19.56 -3.55 -15.62
N SER A 190 19.21 -2.28 -15.43
CA SER A 190 18.77 -1.39 -16.52
C SER A 190 19.87 -1.22 -17.59
N ASN A 191 21.11 -0.98 -17.16
CA ASN A 191 22.25 -0.86 -18.08
C ASN A 191 22.53 -2.16 -18.84
N LEU A 192 22.48 -3.31 -18.16
CA LEU A 192 22.66 -4.61 -18.81
C LEU A 192 21.54 -4.91 -19.80
N THR A 193 20.30 -4.55 -19.47
CA THR A 193 19.15 -4.70 -20.38
C THR A 193 19.33 -3.85 -21.63
N ALA A 194 19.68 -2.57 -21.48
CA ALA A 194 19.95 -1.70 -22.61
C ALA A 194 21.13 -2.20 -23.47
N SER A 195 22.18 -2.72 -22.83
CA SER A 195 23.31 -3.31 -23.54
C SER A 195 22.92 -4.59 -24.31
N LEU A 196 22.04 -5.41 -23.75
CA LEU A 196 21.52 -6.61 -24.41
C LEU A 196 20.67 -6.24 -25.62
N ASP A 197 19.77 -5.27 -25.48
CA ASP A 197 18.95 -4.78 -26.60
C ASP A 197 19.79 -4.21 -27.73
N ALA A 198 20.82 -3.41 -27.39
CA ALA A 198 21.77 -2.88 -28.37
C ALA A 198 22.55 -3.99 -29.09
N ALA A 199 22.98 -5.03 -28.35
CA ALA A 199 23.66 -6.17 -28.94
C ALA A 199 22.74 -6.96 -29.88
N ASN A 200 21.49 -7.19 -29.48
CA ASN A 200 20.48 -7.87 -30.29
C ASN A 200 20.16 -7.11 -31.57
N ALA A 201 20.02 -5.79 -31.49
CA ALA A 201 19.83 -4.95 -32.67
C ALA A 201 20.99 -5.09 -33.67
N LYS A 202 22.23 -5.13 -33.16
CA LYS A 202 23.42 -5.31 -33.99
C LYS A 202 23.51 -6.71 -34.59
N ILE A 203 23.11 -7.75 -33.86
CA ILE A 203 23.02 -9.11 -34.41
C ILE A 203 22.03 -9.13 -35.58
N HIS A 204 20.86 -8.51 -35.42
CA HIS A 204 19.85 -8.47 -36.47
C HIS A 204 20.33 -7.70 -37.71
N GLU A 205 21.02 -6.58 -37.53
CA GLU A 205 21.65 -5.82 -38.61
C GLU A 205 22.66 -6.69 -39.39
N LEU A 206 23.56 -7.38 -38.67
CA LEU A 206 24.55 -8.27 -39.29
C LEU A 206 23.91 -9.47 -40.00
N GLU A 207 22.82 -10.03 -39.47
CA GLU A 207 22.07 -11.09 -40.12
C GLU A 207 21.44 -10.63 -41.44
N VAL A 208 20.85 -9.43 -41.45
CA VAL A 208 20.28 -8.83 -42.67
C VAL A 208 21.37 -8.59 -43.70
N ASP A 209 22.50 -8.00 -43.31
CA ASP A 209 23.63 -7.76 -44.20
C ASP A 209 24.19 -9.06 -44.78
N LEU A 210 24.29 -10.11 -43.95
CA LEU A 210 24.74 -11.44 -44.39
C LEU A 210 23.76 -12.06 -45.41
N LEU A 211 22.46 -11.95 -45.16
CA LEU A 211 21.43 -12.46 -46.08
C LEU A 211 21.40 -11.69 -47.39
N GLN A 212 21.53 -10.36 -47.34
CA GLN A 212 21.65 -9.51 -48.53
C GLN A 212 22.91 -9.85 -49.32
N GLY A 213 24.05 -10.03 -48.64
CA GLY A 213 25.31 -10.47 -49.24
C GLY A 213 25.16 -11.82 -49.95
N LYS A 214 24.62 -12.83 -49.27
CA LYS A 214 24.37 -14.16 -49.86
C LYS A 214 23.42 -14.10 -51.06
N SER A 215 22.33 -13.33 -50.96
CA SER A 215 21.36 -13.13 -52.04
C SER A 215 22.02 -12.46 -53.25
N ARG A 216 22.82 -11.41 -53.03
CA ARG A 216 23.60 -10.75 -54.08
C ARG A 216 24.57 -11.73 -54.74
N THR A 217 25.30 -12.52 -53.96
CA THR A 217 26.23 -13.52 -54.52
C THR A 217 25.50 -14.56 -55.36
N MET A 218 24.33 -15.06 -54.92
CA MET A 218 23.54 -16.00 -55.73
C MET A 218 23.01 -15.37 -57.03
N ALA A 219 22.52 -14.13 -56.96
CA ALA A 219 22.07 -13.40 -58.15
C ALA A 219 23.21 -13.20 -59.16
N LEU A 220 24.41 -12.82 -58.68
CA LEU A 220 25.60 -12.69 -59.51
C LEU A 220 26.00 -14.03 -60.15
N LYS A 221 25.99 -15.13 -59.39
CA LYS A 221 26.24 -16.47 -59.93
C LYS A 221 25.26 -16.87 -61.03
N LEU A 222 23.99 -16.52 -60.87
CA LEU A 222 22.94 -16.83 -61.85
C LEU A 222 23.09 -16.00 -63.13
N ILE A 223 23.37 -14.69 -63.01
CA ILE A 223 23.64 -13.81 -64.15
C ILE A 223 24.87 -14.28 -64.93
N GLY A 224 25.99 -14.53 -64.23
CA GLY A 224 27.22 -15.01 -64.85
C GLY A 224 27.04 -16.38 -65.50
N GLY A 225 26.39 -17.32 -64.82
CA GLY A 225 26.09 -18.65 -65.35
C GLY A 225 25.22 -18.62 -66.60
N LEU A 226 24.19 -17.78 -66.63
CA LEU A 226 23.35 -17.58 -67.82
C LEU A 226 24.11 -16.95 -68.99
N ALA A 227 24.98 -15.96 -68.74
CA ALA A 227 25.82 -15.38 -69.77
C ALA A 227 26.80 -16.41 -70.37
N MET A 228 27.42 -17.23 -69.52
CA MET A 228 28.35 -18.28 -69.95
C MET A 228 27.65 -19.41 -70.73
N THR A 229 26.47 -19.85 -70.28
CA THR A 229 25.78 -21.02 -70.85
C THR A 229 24.84 -20.67 -72.00
N GLY A 230 24.11 -19.56 -71.88
CA GLY A 230 23.12 -19.13 -72.87
C GLY A 230 23.73 -18.38 -74.05
N HIS A 231 24.79 -17.60 -73.80
CA HIS A 231 25.41 -16.74 -74.82
C HIS A 231 26.87 -17.06 -75.10
N GLY A 232 27.43 -18.09 -74.45
CA GLY A 232 28.82 -18.52 -74.68
C GLY A 232 29.88 -17.49 -74.28
N ILE A 233 29.54 -16.51 -73.43
CA ILE A 233 30.47 -15.46 -73.04
C ILE A 233 31.45 -15.98 -71.98
N ASP A 234 32.74 -15.83 -72.22
CA ASP A 234 33.75 -16.05 -71.17
C ASP A 234 33.82 -14.82 -70.25
N ILE A 235 33.14 -14.91 -69.11
CA ILE A 235 33.11 -13.84 -68.11
C ILE A 235 34.47 -13.57 -67.45
N HIS A 236 35.47 -14.45 -67.63
CA HIS A 236 36.83 -14.28 -67.14
C HIS A 236 37.80 -13.68 -68.17
N ALA A 237 37.33 -13.36 -69.38
CA ALA A 237 38.13 -12.71 -70.41
C ALA A 237 38.32 -11.21 -70.12
N ASP A 238 39.48 -10.65 -70.49
CA ASP A 238 39.75 -9.20 -70.35
C ASP A 238 38.77 -8.34 -71.16
N ARG A 239 38.27 -8.89 -72.26
CA ARG A 239 37.26 -8.29 -73.14
C ARG A 239 36.05 -9.21 -73.21
N LEU A 240 34.89 -8.69 -72.83
CA LEU A 240 33.61 -9.41 -72.87
C LEU A 240 32.95 -9.23 -74.24
N ASP A 241 33.42 -10.00 -75.21
CA ASP A 241 32.84 -10.03 -76.56
C ASP A 241 31.50 -10.79 -76.54
N GLY A 242 30.49 -10.28 -77.26
CA GLY A 242 29.13 -10.84 -77.27
C GLY A 242 28.12 -10.19 -76.31
N ILE A 243 28.54 -9.22 -75.48
CA ILE A 243 27.62 -8.49 -74.58
C ILE A 243 26.42 -7.85 -75.31
N GLY A 244 26.62 -7.39 -76.55
CA GLY A 244 25.57 -6.76 -77.35
C GLY A 244 24.38 -7.69 -77.63
N GLU A 245 24.62 -9.00 -77.72
CA GLU A 245 23.57 -10.01 -77.94
C GLU A 245 22.71 -10.17 -76.68
N ILE A 246 23.33 -10.19 -75.49
CA ILE A 246 22.61 -10.20 -74.22
C ILE A 246 21.75 -8.94 -74.07
N LEU A 247 22.30 -7.76 -74.41
CA LEU A 247 21.54 -6.50 -74.35
C LEU A 247 20.35 -6.51 -75.30
N SER A 248 20.52 -7.07 -76.51
CA SER A 248 19.44 -7.18 -77.49
C SER A 248 18.33 -8.12 -77.00
N ASP A 249 18.69 -9.27 -76.44
CA ASP A 249 17.72 -10.24 -75.90
C ASP A 249 17.00 -9.69 -74.66
N LEU A 250 17.70 -9.01 -73.76
CA LEU A 250 17.09 -8.32 -72.62
C LEU A 250 16.11 -7.23 -73.09
N ALA A 251 16.51 -6.41 -74.07
CA ALA A 251 15.65 -5.39 -74.65
C ALA A 251 14.41 -5.98 -75.32
N ALA A 252 14.54 -7.12 -76.02
CA ALA A 252 13.42 -7.83 -76.63
C ALA A 252 12.41 -8.38 -75.60
N LYS A 253 12.86 -8.61 -74.36
CA LYS A 253 12.03 -8.96 -73.21
C LYS A 253 11.55 -7.75 -72.40
N GLY A 254 11.79 -6.54 -72.87
CA GLY A 254 11.37 -5.29 -72.22
C GLY A 254 12.27 -4.84 -71.06
N ILE A 255 13.47 -5.42 -70.93
CA ILE A 255 14.44 -5.10 -69.88
C ILE A 255 15.51 -4.16 -70.45
N SER A 256 15.62 -2.96 -69.90
CA SER A 256 16.62 -1.97 -70.31
C SER A 256 17.77 -1.94 -69.30
N VAL A 257 18.98 -2.30 -69.74
CA VAL A 257 20.23 -2.23 -68.95
C VAL A 257 21.31 -1.62 -69.82
N SER A 258 22.16 -0.76 -69.25
CA SER A 258 23.29 -0.19 -70.00
C SER A 258 24.41 -1.23 -70.19
N GLU A 259 25.18 -1.13 -71.28
CA GLU A 259 26.32 -2.02 -71.51
C GLU A 259 27.31 -1.99 -70.33
N GLN A 260 27.60 -0.80 -69.80
CA GLN A 260 28.50 -0.63 -68.68
C GLN A 260 27.98 -1.35 -67.42
N THR A 261 26.69 -1.21 -67.12
CA THR A 261 26.06 -1.90 -65.98
C THR A 261 26.13 -3.42 -66.12
N LEU A 262 25.86 -3.96 -67.32
CA LEU A 262 25.95 -5.40 -67.56
C LEU A 262 27.40 -5.89 -67.45
N ARG A 263 28.36 -5.12 -68.00
CA ARG A 263 29.79 -5.42 -67.93
C ARG A 263 30.29 -5.48 -66.50
N ASP A 264 29.91 -4.51 -65.66
CA ASP A 264 30.30 -4.47 -64.25
C ASP A 264 29.71 -5.66 -63.48
N ARG A 265 28.43 -6.00 -63.74
CA ARG A 265 27.77 -7.16 -63.11
C ARG A 265 28.39 -8.50 -63.52
N LEU A 266 28.83 -8.65 -64.76
CA LEU A 266 29.50 -9.86 -65.23
C LEU A 266 30.90 -10.00 -64.63
N LYS A 267 31.62 -8.88 -64.46
CA LYS A 267 32.92 -8.87 -63.75
C LYS A 267 32.75 -9.22 -62.26
N ASP A 268 31.78 -8.60 -61.58
CA ASP A 268 31.42 -8.96 -60.20
C ASP A 268 31.05 -10.46 -60.09
N ALA A 269 30.36 -11.02 -61.08
CA ALA A 269 30.00 -12.44 -61.10
C ALA A 269 31.22 -13.35 -61.30
N ALA A 270 32.21 -12.92 -62.10
CA ALA A 270 33.43 -13.66 -62.36
C ALA A 270 34.31 -13.82 -61.10
N GLU A 271 34.19 -12.94 -60.10
CA GLU A 271 34.85 -13.11 -58.80
C GLU A 271 34.24 -14.23 -57.96
N HIS A 272 33.01 -14.63 -58.24
CA HIS A 272 32.25 -15.62 -57.46
C HIS A 272 32.04 -16.96 -58.16
N ILE A 273 32.31 -17.06 -59.46
CA ILE A 273 32.20 -18.28 -60.27
C ILE A 273 33.63 -18.78 -60.54
N GLU A 274 33.89 -20.06 -60.32
CA GLU A 274 35.21 -20.63 -60.59
C GLU A 274 35.52 -20.63 -62.09
N ARG A 275 36.75 -20.25 -62.43
CA ARG A 275 37.24 -20.29 -63.82
C ARG A 275 37.19 -21.73 -64.29
N ARG A 276 36.33 -22.01 -65.27
CA ARG A 276 36.24 -23.33 -65.88
C ARG A 276 37.58 -23.59 -66.58
N ASN A 277 38.46 -24.39 -65.96
CA ASN A 277 39.75 -24.74 -66.55
C ASN A 277 39.52 -25.27 -67.98
N PRO A 278 40.05 -24.60 -69.01
CA PRO A 278 39.94 -25.07 -70.37
C PRO A 278 41.04 -26.13 -70.61
N ASN A 279 40.90 -27.30 -70.01
CA ASN A 279 41.17 -28.62 -70.60
C ASN A 279 41.10 -29.77 -69.56
N PRO A 280 40.68 -30.97 -69.99
CA PRO A 280 40.66 -32.20 -69.18
C PRO A 280 42.05 -32.73 -68.85
#